data_AF-A0A545TQM5-F1
#
_entry.id   AF-A0A545TQM5-F1
#
_cell.length_a   1.000
_cell.length_b   1.000
_cell.length_c   1.000
_cell.angle_alpha   90.00
_cell.angle_beta   90.00
_cell.angle_gamma   90.00
#
_symmetry.space_group_name_H-M   'P 1'
#
loop_
_entity.id
_entity.type
_entity.pdbx_description
1 polymer ?
#
loop_
_entity_poly.entity_id
_entity_poly.type
_entity_poly.pdbx_seq_one_letter_code
_entity_poly.pdbx_strand_id
1 'polypeptide(L)' 'MGRKLFYLSDEEWSRIEPYLPRGRRGAHRVDDRRVISGIVHMLKIGARWRDCPPEY' A
#
# COMPACT_ATOMS: atom_id res chain seq x y z
N MET A 1 -19.93 11.16 -2.59
CA MET A 1 -19.55 9.77 -2.24
C MET A 1 -18.14 9.83 -1.63
N GLY A 2 -17.98 9.54 -0.34
CA GLY A 2 -16.65 9.55 0.28
C GLY A 2 -15.74 8.50 -0.37
N ARG A 3 -14.53 8.90 -0.75
CA ARG A 3 -13.57 8.02 -1.43
C ARG A 3 -13.07 7.00 -0.40
N LYS A 4 -13.58 5.76 -0.48
CA LYS A 4 -13.19 4.69 0.45
C LYS A 4 -11.73 4.33 0.21
N LEU A 5 -10.88 4.58 1.20
CA LEU A 5 -9.49 4.12 1.19
C LEU A 5 -9.45 2.66 1.66
N PHE A 6 -8.78 1.80 0.88
CA PHE A 6 -8.42 0.43 1.21
C PHE A 6 -7.09 0.39 1.96
N TYR A 7 -7.02 1.05 3.12
CA TYR A 7 -5.85 0.93 4.00
C TYR A 7 -5.85 -0.45 4.66
N LEU A 8 -4.72 -1.17 4.62
CA LEU A 8 -4.63 -2.48 5.26
C LEU A 8 -4.83 -2.35 6.77
N SER A 9 -5.65 -3.19 7.37
CA SER A 9 -5.77 -3.32 8.82
C SER A 9 -4.51 -3.93 9.44
N ASP A 10 -4.39 -3.87 10.77
CA ASP A 10 -3.24 -4.46 11.48
C ASP A 10 -3.20 -5.98 11.27
N GLU A 11 -4.37 -6.63 11.24
CA GLU A 11 -4.45 -8.06 11.00
C GLU A 11 -3.98 -8.42 9.59
N GLU A 12 -4.44 -7.71 8.56
CA GLU A 12 -4.00 -7.94 7.18
C GLU A 12 -2.50 -7.64 7.02
N TRP A 13 -2.02 -6.55 7.64
CA TRP A 13 -0.61 -6.18 7.61
C TRP A 13 0.29 -7.23 8.27
N SER A 14 -0.12 -7.76 9.42
CA SER A 14 0.64 -8.79 10.15
C SER A 14 0.89 -10.06 9.33
N ARG A 15 0.03 -10.34 8.35
CA ARG A 15 0.19 -11.46 7.41
C ARG A 15 1.17 -11.16 6.28
N ILE A 16 1.41 -9.89 5.95
CA ILE A 16 2.26 -9.47 4.81
C ILE A 16 3.68 -9.14 5.28
N GLU A 17 3.80 -8.36 6.36
CA GLU A 17 5.05 -7.80 6.88
C GLU A 17 6.19 -8.82 7.01
N PRO A 18 5.98 -10.06 7.50
CA PRO A 18 7.07 -11.01 7.68
C PRO A 18 7.80 -11.39 6.38
N TYR A 19 7.11 -11.28 5.24
CA TYR A 19 7.63 -11.65 3.91
C TYR A 19 8.34 -10.51 3.20
N LEU A 20 8.30 -9.30 3.75
CA LEU A 20 9.01 -8.17 3.16
C LEU A 20 10.53 -8.37 3.29
N PRO A 21 11.31 -7.99 2.26
CA PRO A 21 12.76 -8.10 2.36
C PRO A 21 13.24 -7.18 3.48
N ARG A 22 14.07 -7.69 4.40
CA ARG A 22 14.64 -6.90 5.50
C ARG A 22 16.03 -6.35 5.20
N GLY A 23 16.63 -6.78 4.09
CA GLY A 23 17.93 -6.33 3.60
C GLY A 23 17.81 -5.11 2.69
N ARG A 24 18.84 -4.25 2.70
CA ARG A 24 18.87 -3.03 1.90
C ARG A 24 19.56 -3.29 0.55
N ARG A 25 18.79 -3.22 -0.54
CA ARG A 25 19.28 -2.98 -1.90
C ARG A 25 18.36 -1.98 -2.59
N GLY A 26 18.91 -0.92 -3.15
CA GLY A 26 18.14 0.13 -3.85
C GLY A 26 17.70 1.30 -2.97
N ALA A 27 16.64 1.98 -3.41
CA ALA A 27 16.13 3.20 -2.80
C ALA A 27 15.67 3.00 -1.34
N HIS A 28 15.63 4.10 -0.59
CA HIS A 28 15.09 4.09 0.76
C HIS A 28 13.64 3.62 0.76
N ARG A 29 13.35 2.62 1.61
CA ARG A 29 11.98 2.24 1.95
C ARG A 29 11.29 3.43 2.60
N VAL A 30 10.09 3.73 2.16
CA VAL A 30 9.14 4.57 2.89
C VAL A 30 8.26 3.64 3.74
N ASP A 31 7.10 4.11 4.21
CA ASP A 31 6.12 3.26 4.88
C ASP A 31 5.59 2.18 3.91
N ASP A 32 6.06 0.94 4.10
CA ASP A 32 5.69 -0.20 3.24
C ASP A 32 4.19 -0.50 3.31
N ARG A 33 3.54 -0.31 4.46
CA ARG A 33 2.09 -0.54 4.62
C ARG A 33 1.30 0.47 3.82
N ARG A 34 1.74 1.73 3.84
CA ARG A 34 1.11 2.81 3.08
C ARG A 34 1.20 2.54 1.58
N VAL A 35 2.39 2.20 1.08
CA VAL A 35 2.64 1.89 -0.34
C VAL A 35 1.82 0.69 -0.80
N ILE A 36 1.86 -0.41 -0.05
CA ILE A 36 1.12 -1.64 -0.42
C ILE A 36 -0.40 -1.38 -0.37
N SER A 37 -0.88 -0.61 0.60
CA SER A 37 -2.29 -0.19 0.65
C SER A 37 -2.70 0.61 -0.58
N GLY A 38 -1.84 1.53 -1.06
CA GLY A 38 -2.06 2.26 -2.31
C GLY A 38 -2.12 1.32 -3.53
N ILE A 39 -1.23 0.33 -3.61
CA ILE A 39 -1.27 -0.68 -4.68
C ILE A 39 -2.60 -1.47 -4.64
N VAL A 40 -3.00 -1.97 -3.47
CA VAL A 40 -4.27 -2.70 -3.30
C VAL A 40 -5.47 -1.81 -3.68
N HIS A 41 -5.44 -0.53 -3.31
CA HIS A 41 -6.47 0.42 -3.72
C HIS A 41 -6.60 0.47 -5.24
N MET A 42 -5.50 0.71 -5.95
CA MET A 42 -5.49 0.83 -7.42
C MET A 42 -5.94 -0.46 -8.11
N LEU A 43 -5.54 -1.62 -7.59
CA LEU A 43 -5.99 -2.93 -8.09
C LEU A 43 -7.49 -3.15 -7.89
N LYS A 44 -8.08 -2.68 -6.78
CA LYS A 44 -9.52 -2.83 -6.52
C LYS A 44 -10.38 -1.88 -7.36
N ILE A 45 -9.92 -0.66 -7.58
CA ILE A 45 -10.72 0.36 -8.29
C ILE A 45 -10.47 0.36 -9.80
N GLY A 46 -9.36 -0.21 -10.27
CA GLY A 46 -9.01 -0.27 -11.70
C GLY A 46 -8.71 1.10 -12.32
N ALA A 47 -8.32 2.10 -11.53
CA ALA A 47 -8.04 3.45 -12.01
C ALA A 47 -6.60 3.62 -12.50
N ARG A 48 -6.30 4.76 -13.13
CA ARG A 48 -4.94 5.09 -13.57
C ARG A 48 -4.08 5.46 -12.36
N TRP A 49 -2.80 5.08 -12.38
CA TRP A 49 -1.87 5.37 -11.27
C TRP A 49 -1.74 6.86 -10.91
N ARG A 50 -1.92 7.77 -11.89
CA ARG A 50 -1.93 9.22 -11.63
C ARG A 50 -3.09 9.65 -10.73
N ASP A 51 -4.16 8.87 -10.69
CA ASP A 51 -5.36 9.14 -9.89
C ASP A 51 -5.29 8.50 -8.50
N CYS A 52 -4.14 7.94 -8.11
CA CYS A 52 -3.92 7.36 -6.79
C CYS A 52 -4.17 8.42 -5.70
N PRO A 53 -4.92 8.10 -4.62
CA PRO A 53 -5.15 9.05 -3.54
C PRO A 53 -3.85 9.53 -2.89
N PRO A 54 -3.69 10.85 -2.61
CA PRO A 54 -2.50 11.40 -1.95
C PRO A 54 -2.35 10.95 -0.49
N GLU A 55 -3.35 10.29 0.08
CA GLU A 55 -3.32 9.71 1.43
C GLU A 55 -2.42 8.45 1.53
N TYR A 56 -1.96 7.89 0.39
CA TYR A 56 -1.05 6.74 0.32
C TYR A 56 0.42 7.08 0.04
#